data_AF-A0A3B8LLJ9-F1
#
_entry.id   AF-A0A3B8LLJ9-F1
#
_cell.length_a   1.000
_cell.length_b   1.000
_cell.length_c   1.000
_cell.angle_alpha   90.00
_cell.angle_beta   90.00
_cell.angle_gamma   90.00
#
_symmetry.space_group_name_H-M   'P 1'
#
loop_
_entity.id
_entity.type
_entity.pdbx_description
1 polymer ?
#
loop_
_entity_poly.entity_id
_entity_poly.type
_entity_poly.pdbx_seq_one_letter_code
_entity_poly.pdbx_strand_id
1 'polypeptide(L)'
;MNTKGKCPFSGATQVAGRGTSNRDWWPNKLKLNILRQHSSLVDPMGEDFDYAKEFESLDLDEVKKDIFDLMTDSQEWWPADYGHYGPLFIRMAWHSAG
;
A
#
# COMPACT_ATOMS: atom_id res chain seq x y z
N MET A 1 -12.76 -0.18 29.88
CA MET A 1 -13.03 -0.39 28.44
C MET A 1 -11.81 0.08 27.66
N ASN A 2 -11.14 -0.78 26.90
CA ASN A 2 -9.96 -0.40 26.11
C ASN A 2 -10.39 0.43 24.90
N THR A 3 -9.93 1.68 24.83
CA THR A 3 -10.27 2.68 23.80
C THR A 3 -9.31 2.67 22.61
N LYS A 4 -8.20 1.91 22.68
CA LYS A 4 -7.20 1.85 21.60
C LYS A 4 -7.84 1.32 20.31
N GLY A 5 -7.82 2.14 19.25
CA GLY A 5 -8.25 1.78 17.90
C GLY A 5 -9.75 1.89 17.58
N LYS A 6 -10.58 2.46 18.47
CA LYS A 6 -12.01 2.69 18.20
C LYS A 6 -12.26 4.07 17.60
N CYS A 7 -13.14 4.15 16.61
CA CYS A 7 -13.67 5.43 16.12
C CYS A 7 -14.56 6.08 17.20
N PRO A 8 -14.37 7.36 17.54
CA PRO A 8 -15.18 8.03 18.58
C PRO A 8 -16.62 8.35 18.14
N PHE A 9 -16.94 8.18 16.85
CA PHE A 9 -18.28 8.41 16.30
C PHE A 9 -18.98 7.06 16.00
N SER A 10 -19.57 6.44 17.03
CA SER A 10 -20.19 5.10 16.95
C SER A 10 -21.69 5.08 16.67
N GLY A 11 -22.36 6.24 16.62
CA GLY A 11 -23.83 6.36 16.60
C GLY A 11 -24.50 6.48 15.24
N ALA A 12 -23.76 6.42 14.12
CA ALA A 12 -24.34 6.50 12.78
C ALA A 12 -24.88 5.12 12.31
N THR A 13 -25.93 5.14 11.49
CA THR A 13 -26.48 3.96 10.78
C THR A 13 -25.35 3.11 10.19
N GLN A 14 -25.47 1.78 10.24
CA GLN A 14 -24.45 0.86 9.74
C GLN A 14 -24.35 0.91 8.21
N VAL A 15 -23.61 1.89 7.68
CA VAL A 15 -23.29 2.00 6.26
C VAL A 15 -21.91 1.37 6.02
N ALA A 16 -21.80 0.60 4.94
CA ALA A 16 -20.53 0.05 4.45
C ALA A 16 -19.69 -0.73 5.49
N GLY A 17 -20.31 -1.63 6.26
CA GLY A 17 -19.60 -2.55 7.15
C GLY A 17 -19.15 -1.97 8.50
N ARG A 18 -19.67 -0.81 8.90
CA ARG A 18 -19.58 -0.34 10.30
C ARG A 18 -20.43 -1.22 11.24
N GLY A 19 -20.10 -1.15 12.53
CA GLY A 19 -20.91 -1.75 13.60
C GLY A 19 -20.24 -2.90 14.32
N THR A 20 -20.93 -3.43 15.33
CA THR A 20 -20.48 -4.63 16.04
C THR A 20 -20.50 -5.83 15.08
N SER A 21 -19.37 -6.50 14.95
CA SER A 21 -19.14 -7.63 14.06
C SER A 21 -18.95 -8.93 14.84
N ASN A 22 -18.93 -10.06 14.13
CA ASN A 22 -18.62 -11.37 14.73
C ASN A 22 -17.26 -11.40 15.44
N ARG A 23 -16.29 -10.58 15.02
CA ARG A 23 -14.97 -10.49 15.65
C ARG A 23 -15.04 -9.81 17.02
N ASP A 24 -16.00 -8.91 17.22
CA ASP A 24 -16.17 -8.21 18.49
C ASP A 24 -16.82 -9.14 19.53
N TRP A 25 -17.76 -10.00 19.11
CA TRP A 25 -18.40 -10.98 19.97
C TRP A 25 -17.51 -12.20 20.28
N TRP A 26 -16.76 -12.68 19.29
CA TRP A 26 -15.89 -13.86 19.43
C TRP A 26 -14.46 -13.57 18.96
N PRO A 27 -13.67 -12.82 19.76
CA PRO A 27 -12.35 -12.35 19.34
C PRO A 27 -11.33 -13.46 19.07
N ASN A 28 -11.51 -14.63 19.71
CA ASN A 28 -10.63 -15.80 19.59
C ASN A 28 -11.16 -16.88 18.63
N LYS A 29 -12.26 -16.63 17.91
CA LYS A 29 -12.76 -17.56 16.89
C LYS A 29 -11.74 -17.68 15.75
N LEU A 30 -11.65 -18.88 15.16
CA LEU A 30 -10.81 -19.12 13.97
C LEU A 30 -11.15 -18.11 12.85
N LYS A 31 -10.12 -17.46 12.33
CA LYS A 31 -10.23 -16.44 11.27
C LYS A 31 -9.84 -17.06 9.93
N LEU A 32 -10.78 -17.06 8.99
CA LEU A 32 -10.56 -17.59 7.63
C LEU A 32 -10.32 -16.49 6.58
N ASN A 33 -10.29 -15.22 6.99
CA ASN A 33 -10.19 -14.08 6.07
C ASN A 33 -8.91 -14.10 5.22
N ILE A 34 -7.83 -14.70 5.73
CA ILE A 34 -6.57 -14.88 5.00
C ILE A 34 -6.74 -15.70 3.71
N LEU A 35 -7.73 -16.61 3.68
CA LEU A 35 -8.02 -17.46 2.53
C LEU A 35 -8.81 -16.74 1.43
N ARG A 36 -9.11 -15.45 1.63
CA ARG A 36 -9.89 -14.62 0.71
C ARG A 36 -9.19 -13.31 0.37
N GLN A 37 -7.90 -13.17 0.72
CA GLN A 37 -7.07 -12.04 0.29
C GLN A 37 -6.62 -12.26 -1.16
N HIS A 38 -6.35 -11.16 -1.89
CA HIS A 38 -5.81 -11.21 -3.26
C HIS A 38 -6.67 -12.00 -4.26
N SER A 39 -8.00 -11.91 -4.13
CA SER A 39 -8.92 -12.44 -5.14
C SER A 39 -8.83 -11.64 -6.44
N SER A 40 -9.03 -12.29 -7.59
CA SER A 40 -9.12 -11.61 -8.90
C SER A 40 -10.23 -10.56 -8.96
N LEU A 41 -11.27 -10.67 -8.11
CA LEU A 41 -12.35 -9.68 -8.01
C LEU A 41 -11.89 -8.29 -7.56
N VAL A 42 -10.71 -8.18 -6.95
CA VAL A 42 -10.14 -6.89 -6.51
C VAL A 42 -8.91 -6.48 -7.32
N ASP A 43 -8.50 -7.29 -8.30
CA ASP A 43 -7.36 -7.00 -9.17
C ASP A 43 -7.82 -6.17 -10.38
N PRO A 44 -7.32 -4.93 -10.56
CA PRO A 44 -7.70 -4.09 -11.70
C PRO A 44 -7.01 -4.48 -13.02
N MET A 45 -5.99 -5.35 -13.00
CA MET A 45 -5.15 -5.62 -14.17
C MET A 45 -5.80 -6.56 -15.19
N GLY A 46 -6.83 -7.32 -14.78
CA GLY A 46 -7.52 -8.28 -15.63
C GLY A 46 -6.86 -9.66 -15.68
N GLU A 47 -7.63 -10.68 -16.07
CA GLU A 47 -7.21 -12.10 -15.99
C GLU A 47 -6.08 -12.46 -16.97
N ASP A 48 -5.97 -11.73 -18.09
CA ASP A 48 -4.99 -12.00 -19.13
C ASP A 48 -3.64 -11.26 -18.93
N PHE A 49 -3.49 -10.49 -17.85
CA PHE A 49 -2.30 -9.70 -17.60
C PHE A 49 -1.13 -10.55 -17.07
N ASP A 50 0.02 -10.49 -17.74
CA ASP A 50 1.25 -11.18 -17.35
C ASP A 50 2.35 -10.17 -17.02
N TYR A 51 2.55 -9.92 -15.72
CA TYR A 51 3.56 -8.96 -15.25
C TYR A 51 4.99 -9.32 -15.69
N ALA A 52 5.34 -10.61 -15.75
CA ALA A 52 6.70 -11.03 -16.10
C ALA A 52 6.99 -10.69 -17.57
N LYS A 53 6.03 -11.02 -18.45
CA LYS A 53 6.12 -10.69 -19.88
C LYS A 53 6.21 -9.18 -20.12
N GLU A 54 5.38 -8.38 -19.45
CA GLU A 54 5.41 -6.93 -19.61
C GLU A 54 6.72 -6.34 -19.07
N PHE A 55 7.22 -6.83 -17.94
CA PHE A 55 8.49 -6.39 -17.36
C PHE A 55 9.69 -6.72 -18.26
N GLU A 56 9.69 -7.87 -18.94
CA GLU A 56 10.74 -8.22 -19.92
C GLU A 56 10.80 -7.27 -21.12
N SER A 57 9.68 -6.63 -21.46
CA SER A 57 9.60 -5.64 -22.54
C SER A 57 9.98 -4.21 -22.12
N LEU A 58 10.17 -3.98 -20.82
CA LEU A 58 10.44 -2.68 -20.25
C LEU A 58 11.87 -2.21 -20.58
N ASP A 59 12.00 -0.95 -21.00
CA ASP A 59 13.32 -0.31 -21.11
C ASP A 59 13.86 0.01 -19.71
N LEU A 60 14.60 -0.95 -19.14
CA LEU A 60 15.15 -0.83 -17.80
C LEU A 60 16.23 0.24 -17.68
N ASP A 61 16.91 0.59 -18.77
CA ASP A 61 17.96 1.60 -18.71
C ASP A 61 17.35 3.00 -18.71
N GLU A 62 16.26 3.22 -19.44
CA GLU A 62 15.51 4.48 -19.36
C GLU A 62 14.84 4.63 -17.98
N VAL A 63 14.22 3.58 -17.43
CA VAL A 63 13.62 3.65 -16.08
C VAL A 63 14.65 4.01 -15.01
N LYS A 64 15.86 3.43 -15.07
CA LYS A 64 16.94 3.79 -14.13
C LYS A 64 17.35 5.24 -14.31
N LYS A 65 17.52 5.69 -15.56
CA LYS A 65 17.89 7.07 -15.87
C LYS A 65 16.87 8.05 -15.30
N ASP A 66 15.59 7.81 -15.55
CA ASP A 66 14.50 8.65 -15.03
C ASP A 66 14.49 8.69 -13.49
N ILE A 67 14.77 7.56 -12.83
CA ILE A 67 14.90 7.53 -11.36
C ILE A 67 16.10 8.36 -10.89
N PHE A 68 17.23 8.32 -11.59
CA PHE A 68 18.40 9.15 -11.25
C PHE A 68 18.13 10.64 -11.45
N ASP A 69 17.47 11.02 -12.55
CA ASP A 69 17.11 12.40 -12.82
C ASP A 69 16.15 12.92 -11.74
N LEU A 70 15.13 12.13 -11.40
CA LEU A 70 14.17 12.43 -10.33
C LEU A 70 14.84 12.66 -8.97
N MET A 71 15.96 11.98 -8.68
CA MET A 71 16.64 12.18 -7.40
C MET A 71 17.09 13.63 -7.18
N THR A 72 17.28 14.42 -8.24
CA THR A 72 17.68 15.84 -8.15
C THR A 72 16.59 16.82 -8.57
N ASP A 73 15.44 16.34 -9.06
CA ASP A 73 14.30 17.15 -9.44
C ASP A 73 13.41 17.48 -8.22
N SER A 74 13.87 18.43 -7.41
CA SER A 74 13.22 18.80 -6.15
C SER A 74 11.82 19.40 -6.35
N GLN A 75 10.84 18.82 -5.68
CA GLN A 75 9.44 19.26 -5.73
C GLN A 75 9.11 20.23 -4.59
N GLU A 76 8.39 21.33 -4.87
CA GLU A 76 8.07 22.36 -3.87
C GLU A 76 7.22 21.84 -2.70
N TRP A 77 6.32 20.89 -2.97
CA TRP A 77 5.44 20.31 -1.96
C TRP A 77 6.18 19.33 -1.02
N TRP A 78 7.38 18.89 -1.41
CA TRP A 78 8.26 18.07 -0.58
C TRP A 78 9.73 18.25 -0.99
N PRO A 79 10.39 19.36 -0.60
CA PRO A 79 11.72 19.69 -1.11
C PRO A 79 12.78 18.63 -0.79
N ALA A 80 13.73 18.43 -1.70
CA ALA A 80 14.81 17.48 -1.52
C ALA A 80 15.86 18.02 -0.53
N ASP A 81 16.16 17.24 0.51
CA ASP A 81 17.25 17.55 1.42
C ASP A 81 18.57 17.62 0.65
N TYR A 82 19.31 18.72 0.81
CA TYR A 82 20.56 18.98 0.09
C TYR A 82 20.41 18.95 -1.45
N GLY A 83 19.20 19.15 -1.97
CA GLY A 83 18.91 19.06 -3.40
C GLY A 83 18.93 17.63 -3.95
N HIS A 84 18.84 16.60 -3.10
CA HIS A 84 18.91 15.20 -3.55
C HIS A 84 18.04 14.23 -2.72
N TYR A 85 17.09 13.52 -3.32
CA TYR A 85 16.21 12.54 -2.67
C TYR A 85 16.86 11.19 -2.36
N GLY A 86 18.08 10.93 -2.83
CA GLY A 86 18.82 9.68 -2.61
C GLY A 86 18.74 9.12 -1.18
N PRO A 87 19.05 9.88 -0.11
CA PRO A 87 18.92 9.39 1.26
C PRO A 87 17.50 8.96 1.63
N LEU A 88 16.48 9.70 1.15
CA LEU A 88 15.07 9.36 1.33
C LEU A 88 14.71 8.05 0.60
N PHE A 89 15.12 7.89 -0.67
CA PHE A 89 14.85 6.69 -1.46
C PHE A 89 15.56 5.44 -0.91
N ILE A 90 16.80 5.57 -0.42
CA ILE A 90 17.51 4.48 0.26
C ILE A 90 16.73 4.04 1.50
N ARG A 91 16.29 5.00 2.33
CA ARG A 91 15.50 4.68 3.52
C ARG A 91 14.16 4.04 3.17
N MET A 92 13.48 4.53 2.13
CA MET A 92 12.22 3.95 1.64
C MET A 92 12.41 2.48 1.23
N ALA A 93 13.45 2.18 0.44
CA ALA A 93 13.77 0.82 0.02
C ALA A 93 14.11 -0.08 1.22
N TRP A 94 14.89 0.42 2.18
CA TRP A 94 15.21 -0.29 3.42
C TRP A 94 13.95 -0.67 4.21
N HIS A 95 13.04 0.28 4.44
CA HIS A 95 11.76 0.04 5.14
C HIS A 95 10.78 -0.86 4.35
N SER A 96 10.94 -0.96 3.03
CA SER A 96 10.13 -1.89 2.24
C SER A 96 10.60 -3.33 2.39
N ALA A 97 11.90 -3.55 2.63
CA ALA A 97 12.49 -4.89 2.71
C ALA A 97 12.64 -5.42 4.14
N GLY A 98 12.77 -4.53 5.14
CA GLY A 98 12.90 -4.86 6.56
C GLY A 98 11.64 -4.58 7.36
#